data_AF-A0A0F9J136-F1
#
_entry.id   AF-A0A0F9J136-F1
#
_cell.length_a   1.000
_cell.length_b   1.000
_cell.length_c   1.000
_cell.angle_alpha   90.00
_cell.angle_beta   90.00
_cell.angle_gamma   90.00
#
_symmetry.space_group_name_H-M   'P 1'
#
loop_
_entity.id
_entity.type
_entity.pdbx_description
1 polymer ?
#
loop_
_entity_poly.entity_id
_entity_poly.type
_entity_poly.pdbx_seq_one_letter_code
_entity_poly.pdbx_strand_id
1 'polypeptide(L)' 'MSKRNFHPFLVIFTVSLVLFSLNFFIIRGHAWEIDSTGTAYYIVDGDTLDVTSVGRIRLADIDAPESYQQGYDAAT' A
#
# COMPACT_ATOMS: atom_id res chain seq x y z
N MET A 1 -31.08 -48.71 -3.94
CA MET A 1 -30.56 -47.58 -4.75
C MET A 1 -30.59 -46.33 -3.88
N SER A 2 -29.45 -45.95 -3.29
CA SER A 2 -29.36 -44.88 -2.29
C SER A 2 -29.59 -43.52 -2.96
N LYS A 3 -30.63 -42.79 -2.53
CA LYS A 3 -30.92 -41.44 -3.02
C LYS A 3 -29.88 -40.50 -2.41
N ARG A 4 -28.98 -39.97 -3.23
CA ARG A 4 -28.09 -38.88 -2.81
C ARG A 4 -28.94 -37.68 -2.43
N ASN A 5 -28.94 -37.32 -1.15
CA ASN A 5 -29.63 -36.14 -0.64
C ASN A 5 -28.91 -34.89 -1.16
N PHE A 6 -29.59 -34.13 -2.01
CA PHE A 6 -29.11 -32.81 -2.42
C PHE A 6 -29.25 -31.87 -1.21
N HIS A 7 -28.13 -31.29 -0.74
CA HIS A 7 -28.09 -30.39 0.42
C HIS A 7 -27.91 -28.93 -0.06
N PRO A 8 -28.98 -28.28 -0.56
CA PRO A 8 -28.89 -26.94 -1.16
C PRO A 8 -28.35 -25.89 -0.17
N PHE A 9 -28.72 -26.00 1.11
CA PHE A 9 -28.24 -25.09 2.15
C PHE A 9 -26.73 -25.16 2.36
N LEU A 10 -26.14 -26.36 2.28
CA LEU A 10 -24.69 -26.53 2.41
C LEU A 10 -23.98 -25.90 1.21
N VAL A 11 -24.52 -26.09 0.00
CA VAL A 11 -23.96 -25.50 -1.22
C VAL A 11 -24.04 -23.97 -1.18
N ILE A 12 -25.18 -23.41 -0.75
CA ILE A 12 -25.34 -21.95 -0.61
C ILE A 12 -24.34 -21.41 0.41
N PHE A 13 -24.20 -22.08 1.55
CA PHE A 13 -23.26 -21.68 2.60
C PHE A 13 -21.80 -21.72 2.13
N THR A 14 -21.39 -22.79 1.44
CA THR A 14 -20.02 -22.89 0.91
C THR A 14 -19.73 -21.88 -0.19
N VAL A 15 -20.68 -21.65 -1.11
CA VAL A 15 -20.55 -20.61 -2.14
C VAL A 15 -20.45 -19.21 -1.51
N SER A 16 -21.28 -18.92 -0.50
CA SER A 16 -21.25 -17.63 0.20
C SER A 16 -19.91 -17.40 0.92
N LEU A 17 -19.35 -18.44 1.55
CA LEU A 17 -18.05 -18.39 2.21
C LEU A 17 -16.90 -18.14 1.22
N VAL A 18 -16.95 -18.78 0.05
CA VAL A 18 -15.97 -18.57 -1.03
C VAL A 18 -16.06 -17.16 -1.61
N LEU A 19 -17.27 -16.64 -1.84
CA LEU A 19 -17.45 -15.27 -2.33
C LEU A 19 -16.96 -14.24 -1.30
N PHE A 20 -17.22 -14.46 -0.01
CA PHE A 20 -16.75 -13.59 1.07
C PHE A 20 -15.22 -13.60 1.19
N SER A 21 -14.58 -14.78 1.12
CA SER A 21 -13.12 -14.88 1.19
C SER A 21 -12.43 -14.24 -0.03
N LEU A 22 -13.00 -14.37 -1.23
CA LEU A 22 -12.50 -13.69 -2.43
C LEU A 22 -12.56 -12.16 -2.32
N ASN A 23 -13.61 -11.59 -1.73
CA ASN A 23 -13.72 -10.14 -1.52
C ASN A 23 -12.63 -9.58 -0.59
N PHE A 24 -12.20 -10.35 0.41
CA PHE A 24 -11.13 -9.94 1.32
C PHE A 24 -9.79 -9.74 0.61
N PHE A 25 -9.49 -10.58 -0.40
CA PHE A 25 -8.26 -10.44 -1.19
C PHE A 25 -8.31 -9.27 -2.17
N ILE A 26 -9.49 -8.95 -2.73
CA ILE A 26 -9.65 -7.84 -3.69
C ILE A 26 -9.39 -6.49 -3.01
N ILE A 27 -9.92 -6.26 -1.81
CA ILE A 27 -9.76 -4.99 -1.07
C ILE A 27 -8.27 -4.66 -0.83
N ARG A 28 -7.44 -5.67 -0.54
CA ARG A 28 -6.01 -5.49 -0.28
C ARG A 28 -5.23 -5.05 -1.53
N GLY A 29 -5.65 -5.48 -2.72
CA GLY A 29 -5.01 -5.11 -3.98
C GLY A 29 -5.19 -3.64 -4.35
N HIS A 30 -6.31 -3.03 -3.95
CA HIS A 30 -6.59 -1.62 -4.21
C HIS A 30 -5.80 -0.65 -3.32
N ALA A 31 -5.28 -1.11 -2.19
CA ALA A 31 -4.48 -0.27 -1.29
C ALA A 31 -3.01 -0.12 -1.74
N TRP A 32 -2.59 -0.89 -2.75
CA TRP A 32 -1.25 -0.81 -3.32
C TRP A 32 -1.32 -0.23 -4.72
N GLU A 33 -1.60 1.07 -4.78
CA GLU A 33 -1.54 1.87 -6.00
C GLU A 33 -0.16 2.54 -6.11
N ILE A 34 0.42 2.51 -7.30
CA ILE A 34 1.59 3.31 -7.65
C ILE A 34 1.08 4.40 -8.59
N ASP A 35 0.92 5.62 -8.08
CA ASP A 35 0.44 6.76 -8.87
C ASP A 35 1.47 7.19 -9.91
N SER A 36 2.76 7.10 -9.58
CA SER A 36 3.87 7.49 -10.44
C SER A 36 5.19 6.85 -10.01
N THR A 37 6.14 6.76 -10.95
CA THR A 37 7.51 6.29 -10.71
C THR A 37 8.52 7.24 -11.33
N GLY A 38 9.72 7.31 -10.75
CA GLY A 38 10.81 8.13 -11.25
C GLY A 38 12.13 7.84 -10.53
N THR A 39 13.20 8.46 -11.00
CA THR A 39 14.53 8.37 -10.42
C THR A 39 14.77 9.60 -9.55
N ALA A 40 15.13 9.37 -8.27
CA ALA A 40 15.62 10.45 -7.41
C ALA A 40 16.96 10.95 -7.96
N TYR A 41 17.05 12.26 -8.20
CA TYR A 41 18.26 12.86 -8.78
C TYR A 41 18.90 13.93 -7.90
N TYR A 42 18.19 14.39 -6.86
CA TYR A 42 18.72 15.34 -5.88
C TYR A 42 18.06 15.10 -4.52
N ILE A 43 18.87 15.05 -3.46
CA ILE A 43 18.40 14.97 -2.08
C ILE A 43 18.47 16.39 -1.52
N VAL A 44 17.34 16.94 -1.09
CA VAL A 44 17.24 18.32 -0.58
C VAL A 44 17.69 18.37 0.87
N ASP A 45 17.18 17.44 1.69
CA ASP A 45 17.48 17.26 3.11
C ASP A 45 17.07 15.85 3.57
N GLY A 46 16.89 15.63 4.88
CA GLY A 46 16.63 14.32 5.48
C GLY A 46 15.26 13.70 5.15
N ASP A 47 14.30 14.46 4.62
CA ASP A 47 12.97 13.95 4.26
C ASP A 47 12.44 14.47 2.92
N THR A 48 13.20 15.32 2.23
CA THR A 48 12.81 15.95 0.98
C THR A 48 13.77 15.61 -0.15
N LEU A 49 13.22 15.20 -1.31
CA LEU A 49 14.00 14.78 -2.48
C LEU A 49 13.29 15.13 -3.79
N ASP A 50 14.08 15.41 -4.83
CA ASP A 50 13.58 15.71 -6.17
C ASP A 50 13.68 14.46 -7.08
N VAL A 51 12.55 14.14 -7.73
CA VAL A 51 12.36 12.92 -8.54
C VAL A 51 11.95 13.28 -9.96
N THR A 52 12.53 12.59 -10.95
CA THR A 52 12.12 12.75 -12.36
C THR A 52 10.63 12.49 -12.52
N SER A 53 9.94 13.26 -13.34
CA SER A 53 8.49 13.14 -13.65
C SER A 53 7.50 13.22 -12.47
N VAL A 54 7.95 13.27 -11.22
CA VAL A 54 7.11 13.44 -10.03
C VAL A 54 7.28 14.84 -9.42
N GLY A 55 8.49 15.40 -9.47
CA GLY A 55 8.81 16.69 -8.84
C GLY A 55 9.42 16.51 -7.44
N ARG A 56 9.22 17.49 -6.56
CA ARG A 56 9.70 17.47 -5.18
C ARG A 56 8.76 16.66 -4.30
N ILE A 57 9.30 15.67 -3.60
CA ILE A 57 8.56 14.83 -2.65
C ILE A 57 9.10 15.12 -1.25
N ARG A 58 8.18 15.35 -0.29
CA ARG A 58 8.47 15.28 1.15
C ARG A 58 7.81 14.03 1.72
N LEU A 59 8.55 13.29 2.54
CA LEU A 59 8.06 12.06 3.14
C LEU A 59 6.93 12.36 4.13
N ALA A 60 5.84 11.60 4.05
CA ALA A 60 4.75 11.71 5.02
C ALA A 60 5.20 11.19 6.40
N ASP A 61 4.72 11.83 7.45
CA ASP A 61 4.96 11.46 8.85
C ASP A 61 6.43 11.49 9.32
N ILE A 62 7.32 12.03 8.48
CA ILE A 62 8.73 12.27 8.79
C ILE A 62 8.97 13.78 8.67
N ASP A 63 9.64 14.35 9.67
CA ASP A 63 9.96 15.78 9.76
C ASP A 63 11.42 15.90 10.22
N ALA A 64 12.34 15.80 9.27
CA ALA A 64 13.78 15.90 9.55
C ALA A 64 14.18 17.37 9.79
N PRO A 65 15.23 17.63 10.57
CA PRO A 65 15.78 18.98 10.67
C PRO A 65 16.12 19.53 9.29
N GLU A 66 15.70 20.76 9.01
CA GLU A 66 16.02 21.45 7.77
C GLU A 66 17.49 21.87 7.74
N SER A 67 18.04 22.16 6.56
CA SER A 67 19.48 22.53 6.40
C SER A 67 19.94 23.72 7.24
N TYR A 68 19.02 24.57 7.68
CA TYR A 68 19.29 25.72 8.55
C TYR A 68 18.94 25.47 10.03
N GLN A 69 18.51 24.26 10.38
CA GLN A 69 18.11 23.88 11.74
C GLN A 69 19.19 23.08 12.45
N GLN A 70 19.17 23.16 13.78
CA GLN A 70 20.05 22.36 14.61
C GLN A 70 19.69 20.87 14.46
N GLY A 71 20.71 20.02 14.29
CA GLY A 71 20.54 18.58 14.15
C GLY A 71 20.68 18.07 12.72
N TYR A 72 20.71 18.95 11.71
CA TYR A 72 20.89 18.57 10.31
C TYR A 72 22.17 17.76 10.08
N ASP A 73 23.31 18.23 10.59
CA ASP A 73 24.62 17.56 10.44
C ASP A 73 25.00 16.66 11.62
N ALA A 74 24.07 16.38 12.55
CA ALA A 74 24.40 15.70 13.81
C ALA A 74 24.74 14.20 13.67
N ALA A 75 24.59 13.62 12.48
CA ALA A 75 24.93 12.22 12.18
C ALA A 75 26.40 12.03 11.75
N THR A 76 27.33 12.76 12.37
CA THR A 76 28.79 12.61 12.19
C THR A 76 29.41 11.76 13.28
#